data_AF-A0A6J7RY93-F1
#
_entry.id   AF-A0A6J7RY93-F1
#
_cell.length_a   1.000
_cell.length_b   1.000
_cell.length_c   1.000
_cell.angle_alpha   90.00
_cell.angle_beta   90.00
_cell.angle_gamma   90.00
#
_symmetry.space_group_name_H-M   'P 1'
#
loop_
_entity.id
_entity.type
_entity.pdbx_description
1 polymer ?
#
loop_
_entity_poly.entity_id
_entity_poly.type
_entity_poly.pdbx_seq_one_letter_code
_entity_poly.pdbx_strand_id
1 'polypeptide(L)'
;MPDGSVIEVVAAHPPHSAGKGEDRAMRIERKLRTYAALERWVKGRNNVVVGIDGNAWIDTACDKRFSTRPTPVPPDGPQLAVSKFFYDGPERHGLQDVYREWLHQDSARIDAIRSRRPLGPLAVTFVRGTTHKVADRFDAIMASPAFAVQQVEHSYEDSVSAGSDHSYVLAQLEAPDGRAS
;
A
#
# COMPACT_ATOMS: atom_id res chain seq x y z
N MET A 1 4.14 -22.23 -25.59
CA MET A 1 2.71 -22.11 -25.23
C MET A 1 2.65 -21.36 -23.91
N PRO A 2 1.96 -20.22 -23.79
CA PRO A 2 1.78 -19.56 -22.50
C PRO A 2 0.99 -20.52 -21.59
N ASP A 3 1.38 -20.64 -20.32
CA ASP A 3 0.90 -21.67 -19.38
C ASP A 3 -0.51 -21.45 -18.82
N GLY A 4 -1.31 -20.58 -19.44
CA GLY A 4 -2.75 -20.46 -19.19
C GLY A 4 -3.13 -19.94 -17.80
N SER A 5 -2.18 -19.46 -16.99
CA SER A 5 -2.48 -18.83 -15.70
C SER A 5 -3.09 -17.44 -15.93
N VAL A 6 -4.38 -17.27 -15.62
CA VAL A 6 -5.06 -15.97 -15.66
C VAL A 6 -4.61 -15.16 -14.44
N ILE A 7 -4.04 -13.98 -14.70
CA ILE A 7 -3.70 -12.99 -13.68
C ILE A 7 -4.77 -11.90 -13.69
N GLU A 8 -5.37 -11.65 -12.53
CA GLU A 8 -6.34 -10.57 -12.37
C GLU A 8 -5.64 -9.31 -11.86
N VAL A 9 -5.68 -8.24 -12.66
CA VAL A 9 -5.08 -6.96 -12.30
C VAL A 9 -6.17 -5.94 -11.99
N VAL A 10 -6.06 -5.28 -10.84
CA VAL A 10 -7.01 -4.28 -10.37
C VAL A 10 -6.30 -2.96 -10.14
N ALA A 11 -6.90 -1.88 -10.64
CA ALA A 11 -6.56 -0.52 -10.25
C ALA A 11 -7.65 -0.01 -9.29
N ALA A 12 -7.24 0.42 -8.09
CA ALA A 12 -8.15 0.92 -7.07
C ALA A 12 -7.76 2.34 -6.65
N HIS A 13 -8.76 3.19 -6.47
CA HIS A 13 -8.57 4.54 -5.94
C HIS A 13 -9.70 4.87 -4.95
N PRO A 14 -9.62 4.37 -3.70
CA PRO A 14 -10.55 4.75 -2.64
C PRO A 14 -10.53 6.26 -2.38
N PRO A 15 -11.68 6.85 -2.01
CA PRO A 15 -11.79 8.29 -1.81
C PRO A 15 -10.91 8.77 -0.65
N HIS A 16 -10.34 9.96 -0.78
CA HIS A 16 -9.68 10.65 0.33
C HIS A 16 -10.69 11.08 1.41
N SER A 17 -10.18 11.25 2.63
CA SER A 17 -10.99 11.66 3.79
C SER A 17 -10.53 12.98 4.44
N ALA A 18 -9.71 13.77 3.73
CA ALA A 18 -9.34 15.12 4.12
C ALA A 18 -10.59 16.03 4.29
N GLY A 19 -10.54 16.97 5.23
CA GLY A 19 -11.65 17.87 5.58
C GLY A 19 -11.91 17.94 7.09
N LYS A 20 -13.04 18.52 7.49
CA LYS A 20 -13.50 18.64 8.90
C LYS A 20 -15.02 18.39 8.99
N GLY A 21 -15.55 18.18 10.20
CA GLY A 21 -17.00 18.10 10.46
C GLY A 21 -17.71 16.87 9.88
N GLU A 22 -19.02 16.97 9.68
CA GLU A 22 -19.91 15.90 9.17
C GLU A 22 -19.47 15.40 7.79
N ASP A 23 -18.97 16.29 6.93
CA ASP A 23 -18.41 15.94 5.64
C ASP A 23 -17.25 14.94 5.75
N ARG A 24 -16.39 15.10 6.77
CA ARG A 24 -15.29 14.17 7.02
C ARG A 24 -15.81 12.81 7.46
N ALA A 25 -16.81 12.76 8.35
CA ALA A 25 -17.38 11.49 8.81
C ALA A 25 -17.99 10.70 7.63
N MET A 26 -18.77 11.37 6.79
CA MET A 26 -19.33 10.79 5.58
C MET A 26 -18.25 10.31 4.60
N ARG A 27 -17.17 11.08 4.39
CA ARG A 27 -16.04 10.66 3.52
C ARG A 27 -15.33 9.43 4.08
N ILE A 28 -15.12 9.36 5.40
CA ILE A 28 -14.56 8.18 6.06
C ILE A 28 -15.46 6.96 5.84
N GLU A 29 -16.76 7.12 6.01
CA GLU A 29 -17.72 6.03 5.80
C GLU A 29 -17.72 5.51 4.36
N ARG A 30 -17.69 6.42 3.37
CA ARG A 30 -17.57 6.07 1.95
C ARG A 30 -16.27 5.31 1.67
N LYS A 31 -15.15 5.81 2.22
CA LYS A 31 -13.84 5.16 2.12
C LYS A 31 -13.89 3.74 2.68
N LEU A 32 -14.46 3.55 3.88
CA LEU A 32 -14.62 2.23 4.49
C LEU A 32 -15.46 1.29 3.65
N ARG A 33 -16.54 1.79 3.05
CA ARG A 33 -17.37 1.00 2.12
C ARG A 33 -16.58 0.55 0.88
N THR A 34 -15.72 1.40 0.33
CA THR A 34 -14.83 1.02 -0.79
C THR A 34 -13.86 -0.08 -0.38
N TYR A 35 -13.18 0.06 0.77
CA TYR A 35 -12.27 -0.97 1.26
C TYR A 35 -12.98 -2.29 1.56
N ALA A 36 -14.17 -2.25 2.16
CA ALA A 36 -14.96 -3.45 2.41
C ALA A 36 -15.42 -4.13 1.11
N ALA A 37 -15.71 -3.37 0.06
CA ALA A 37 -16.05 -3.92 -1.25
C ALA A 37 -14.84 -4.58 -1.92
N LEU A 38 -13.68 -3.91 -1.91
CA LEU A 38 -12.43 -4.47 -2.42
C LEU A 38 -12.05 -5.75 -1.66
N GLU A 39 -12.10 -5.72 -0.32
CA GLU A 39 -11.83 -6.88 0.54
C GLU A 39 -12.73 -8.06 0.21
N ARG A 40 -14.05 -7.84 0.06
CA ARG A 40 -14.99 -8.90 -0.35
C ARG A 40 -14.66 -9.46 -1.73
N TRP A 41 -14.18 -8.61 -2.65
CA TRP A 41 -13.86 -9.04 -4.00
C TRP A 41 -12.57 -9.88 -4.04
N VAL A 42 -11.50 -9.45 -3.37
CA VAL A 42 -10.20 -10.15 -3.39
C VAL A 42 -10.21 -11.46 -2.57
N LYS A 43 -11.06 -11.55 -1.53
CA LYS A 43 -11.04 -12.66 -0.59
C LYS A 43 -11.31 -14.01 -1.28
N GLY A 44 -10.39 -14.95 -1.09
CA GLY A 44 -10.48 -16.30 -1.66
C GLY A 44 -10.06 -16.39 -3.12
N ARG A 45 -9.62 -15.28 -3.73
CA ARG A 45 -9.02 -15.27 -5.07
C ARG A 45 -7.52 -15.51 -4.98
N ASN A 46 -6.99 -16.14 -6.02
CA ASN A 46 -5.56 -16.36 -6.24
C ASN A 46 -5.13 -15.59 -7.49
N ASN A 47 -3.82 -15.37 -7.66
CA ASN A 47 -3.25 -14.70 -8.83
C ASN A 47 -3.79 -13.27 -9.06
N VAL A 48 -4.07 -12.54 -7.98
CA VAL A 48 -4.53 -11.16 -8.01
C VAL A 48 -3.38 -10.21 -7.76
N VAL A 49 -3.33 -9.11 -8.52
CA VAL A 49 -2.48 -7.95 -8.29
C VAL A 49 -3.37 -6.70 -8.21
N VAL A 50 -3.19 -5.88 -7.18
CA VAL A 50 -3.94 -4.63 -6.97
C VAL A 50 -2.96 -3.48 -6.86
N GLY A 51 -2.97 -2.58 -7.84
CA GLY A 51 -2.37 -1.25 -7.72
C GLY A 51 -3.36 -0.29 -7.06
N ILE A 52 -2.94 0.42 -6.02
CA ILE A 52 -3.85 1.25 -5.23
C ILE A 52 -3.20 2.54 -4.74
N ASP A 53 -3.83 3.68 -5.03
CA ASP A 53 -3.70 4.89 -4.19
C ASP A 53 -4.65 4.70 -3.02
N GLY A 54 -4.12 4.26 -1.89
CA GLY A 54 -4.89 3.93 -0.71
C GLY A 54 -5.50 5.15 -0.02
N ASN A 55 -5.00 6.35 -0.31
CA ASN A 55 -5.35 7.57 0.42
C ASN A 55 -5.20 7.38 1.94
N ALA A 56 -4.30 6.52 2.40
CA ALA A 56 -4.23 6.00 3.76
C ALA A 56 -2.78 5.89 4.23
N TRP A 57 -2.56 6.01 5.53
CA TRP A 57 -1.23 5.84 6.11
C TRP A 57 -0.84 4.37 6.19
N ILE A 58 -0.22 3.87 5.12
CA ILE A 58 0.13 2.45 4.98
C ILE A 58 1.18 2.04 6.04
N ASP A 59 2.22 2.85 6.25
CA ASP A 59 3.37 2.50 7.10
C ASP A 59 3.25 2.87 8.58
N THR A 60 2.38 3.80 8.95
CA THR A 60 2.45 4.39 10.31
C THR A 60 1.54 3.70 11.33
N ALA A 61 0.47 3.02 10.90
CA ALA A 61 -0.64 2.70 11.80
C ALA A 61 -0.53 1.38 12.57
N CYS A 62 0.30 0.44 12.15
CA CYS A 62 0.21 -0.94 12.66
C CYS A 62 1.54 -1.58 13.07
N ASP A 63 2.70 -1.01 12.72
CA ASP A 63 3.97 -1.67 12.99
C ASP A 63 5.16 -0.72 13.18
N LYS A 64 5.76 -0.78 14.37
CA LYS A 64 6.99 -0.04 14.69
C LYS A 64 8.19 -0.53 13.88
N ARG A 65 8.13 -1.71 13.28
CA ARG A 65 9.13 -2.21 12.33
C ARG A 65 9.15 -1.37 11.05
N PHE A 66 8.05 -0.72 10.66
CA PHE A 66 8.03 0.03 9.40
C PHE A 66 8.02 1.54 9.57
N SER A 67 7.57 2.04 10.72
CA SER A 67 7.64 3.46 11.06
C SER A 67 7.74 3.65 12.57
N THR A 68 8.70 4.46 13.01
CA THR A 68 8.79 4.96 14.39
C THR A 68 7.91 6.20 14.61
N ARG A 69 7.41 6.79 13.52
CA ARG A 69 6.54 7.96 13.58
C ARG A 69 5.15 7.58 14.11
N PRO A 70 4.61 8.34 15.07
CA PRO A 70 3.24 8.17 15.52
C PRO A 70 2.27 8.28 14.35
N THR A 71 1.35 7.32 14.24
CA THR A 71 0.26 7.41 13.26
C THR A 71 -0.66 8.58 13.58
N PRO A 72 -1.10 9.36 12.58
CA PRO A 72 -2.17 10.34 12.76
C PRO A 72 -3.56 9.69 12.83
N VAL A 73 -3.65 8.36 12.68
CA VAL A 73 -4.89 7.59 12.86
C VAL A 73 -5.08 7.26 14.34
N PRO A 74 -6.16 7.71 14.99
CA PRO A 74 -6.46 7.31 16.37
C PRO A 74 -6.54 5.79 16.51
N PRO A 75 -6.04 5.18 17.60
CA PRO A 75 -6.05 3.72 17.81
C PRO A 75 -7.45 3.09 17.81
N ASP A 76 -8.47 3.85 18.17
CA ASP A 76 -9.89 3.49 18.18
C ASP A 76 -10.66 4.09 16.99
N GLY A 77 -9.96 4.77 16.09
CA GLY A 77 -10.55 5.50 14.98
C GLY A 77 -10.98 4.59 13.82
N PRO A 78 -12.06 4.93 13.11
CA PRO A 78 -12.57 4.13 11.98
C PRO A 78 -11.55 3.89 10.87
N GLN A 79 -10.61 4.82 10.64
CA GLN A 79 -9.58 4.68 9.61
C GLN A 79 -8.48 3.66 9.96
N LEU A 80 -8.43 3.14 11.19
CA LEU A 80 -7.51 2.06 11.52
C LEU A 80 -7.82 0.81 10.68
N ALA A 81 -9.10 0.53 10.43
CA ALA A 81 -9.52 -0.60 9.60
C ALA A 81 -8.96 -0.53 8.15
N VAL A 82 -8.74 0.69 7.64
CA VAL A 82 -8.09 0.91 6.34
C VAL A 82 -6.61 0.59 6.40
N SER A 83 -5.93 1.02 7.46
CA SER A 83 -4.49 0.73 7.57
C SER A 83 -4.23 -0.76 7.78
N LYS A 84 -5.12 -1.44 8.51
CA LYS A 84 -5.15 -2.89 8.67
C LYS A 84 -5.40 -3.65 7.37
N PHE A 85 -6.00 -3.05 6.35
CA PHE A 85 -6.12 -3.70 5.03
C PHE A 85 -4.73 -4.00 4.46
N PHE A 86 -3.79 -3.06 4.57
CA PHE A 86 -2.44 -3.25 4.04
C PHE A 86 -1.58 -4.12 4.95
N TYR A 87 -1.76 -4.02 6.27
CA TYR A 87 -0.90 -4.72 7.23
C TYR A 87 -1.35 -6.15 7.52
N ASP A 88 -2.63 -6.36 7.84
CA ASP A 88 -3.21 -7.69 8.12
C ASP A 88 -3.62 -8.41 6.82
N GLY A 89 -3.22 -7.88 5.66
CA GLY A 89 -3.71 -8.30 4.35
C GLY A 89 -3.63 -9.81 4.08
N PRO A 90 -2.48 -10.47 4.34
CA PRO A 90 -2.35 -11.91 4.13
C PRO A 90 -3.38 -12.74 4.91
N GLU A 91 -3.56 -12.46 6.20
CA GLU A 91 -4.47 -13.19 7.08
C GLU A 91 -5.94 -12.76 6.89
N ARG A 92 -6.16 -11.51 6.48
CA ARG A 92 -7.50 -10.92 6.37
C ARG A 92 -8.17 -11.23 5.04
N HIS A 93 -7.46 -11.02 3.94
CA HIS A 93 -8.02 -11.10 2.60
C HIS A 93 -7.10 -11.76 1.56
N GLY A 94 -5.92 -12.24 1.98
CA GLY A 94 -5.03 -13.04 1.15
C GLY A 94 -4.15 -12.24 0.19
N LEU A 95 -3.94 -10.94 0.41
CA LEU A 95 -2.98 -10.15 -0.37
C LEU A 95 -1.88 -9.60 0.53
N GLN A 96 -0.64 -9.59 0.04
CA GLN A 96 0.52 -9.00 0.72
C GLN A 96 0.95 -7.69 0.07
N ASP A 97 1.49 -6.77 0.86
CA ASP A 97 2.15 -5.56 0.36
C ASP A 97 3.49 -5.94 -0.30
N VAL A 98 3.55 -5.82 -1.62
CA VAL A 98 4.68 -6.24 -2.45
C VAL A 98 5.97 -5.51 -2.06
N TYR A 99 5.89 -4.24 -1.67
CA TYR A 99 7.08 -3.51 -1.26
C TYR A 99 7.63 -4.02 0.06
N ARG A 100 6.76 -4.31 1.03
CA ARG A 100 7.20 -4.91 2.30
C ARG A 100 7.80 -6.28 2.09
N GLU A 101 7.20 -7.11 1.25
CA GLU A 101 7.75 -8.42 0.92
C GLU A 101 9.17 -8.30 0.32
N TRP A 102 9.34 -7.43 -0.67
CA TRP A 102 10.67 -7.19 -1.27
C TRP A 102 11.71 -6.69 -0.27
N LEU A 103 11.30 -5.84 0.67
CA LEU A 103 12.17 -5.35 1.74
C LEU A 103 12.55 -6.45 2.74
N HIS A 104 11.67 -7.42 2.98
CA HIS A 104 11.92 -8.53 3.89
C HIS A 104 12.92 -9.56 3.35
N GLN A 105 13.09 -9.63 2.03
CA GLN A 105 14.08 -10.51 1.40
C GLN A 105 15.54 -10.09 1.69
N ASP A 106 15.77 -8.84 2.09
CA ASP A 106 17.09 -8.32 2.44
C ASP A 106 16.98 -7.20 3.48
N SER A 107 17.31 -7.55 4.73
CA SER A 107 17.22 -6.61 5.85
C SER A 107 18.08 -5.35 5.68
N ALA A 108 19.16 -5.41 4.89
CA ALA A 108 19.99 -4.23 4.62
C ALA A 108 19.20 -3.13 3.90
N ARG A 109 18.16 -3.48 3.12
CA ARG A 109 17.28 -2.50 2.45
C ARG A 109 16.49 -1.69 3.46
N ILE A 110 15.88 -2.35 4.44
CA ILE A 110 15.12 -1.70 5.52
C ILE A 110 16.04 -0.81 6.36
N ASP A 111 17.22 -1.30 6.70
CA ASP A 111 18.19 -0.54 7.51
C ASP A 111 18.70 0.70 6.77
N ALA A 112 19.00 0.59 5.48
CA ALA A 112 19.38 1.73 4.64
C ALA A 112 18.26 2.77 4.52
N ILE A 113 16.99 2.35 4.49
CA ILE A 113 15.84 3.26 4.50
C ILE A 113 15.74 3.96 5.85
N ARG A 114 15.80 3.23 6.96
CA ARG A 114 15.70 3.79 8.31
C ARG A 114 16.86 4.74 8.62
N SER A 115 18.07 4.45 8.14
CA SER A 115 19.22 5.34 8.30
C SER A 115 18.98 6.68 7.59
N ARG A 116 18.44 6.66 6.37
CA ARG A 116 18.13 7.88 5.59
C ARG A 116 16.88 8.61 6.07
N ARG A 117 15.90 7.88 6.60
CA ARG A 117 14.57 8.38 7.00
C ARG A 117 14.14 7.78 8.33
N PRO A 118 14.80 8.13 9.45
CA PRO A 118 14.54 7.48 10.74
C PRO A 118 13.12 7.65 11.26
N LEU A 119 12.42 8.73 10.84
CA LEU A 119 11.03 9.02 11.18
C LEU A 119 10.11 9.07 9.93
N GLY A 120 10.60 8.64 8.77
CA GLY A 120 9.88 8.72 7.50
C GLY A 120 9.22 7.41 7.10
N PRO A 121 8.41 7.41 6.02
CA PRO A 121 7.84 6.20 5.47
C PRO A 121 8.91 5.33 4.79
N LEU A 122 8.56 4.07 4.50
CA LEU A 122 9.49 3.14 3.85
C LEU A 122 9.83 3.60 2.42
N ALA A 123 8.86 4.18 1.73
CA ALA A 123 9.02 4.91 0.48
C ALA A 123 8.19 6.19 0.53
N VAL A 124 8.56 7.20 -0.24
CA VAL A 124 7.73 8.39 -0.40
C VAL A 124 6.88 8.19 -1.63
N THR A 125 5.56 8.29 -1.50
CA THR A 125 4.67 8.32 -2.66
C THR A 125 3.78 9.53 -2.69
N PHE A 126 3.62 10.22 -1.57
CA PHE A 126 2.86 11.45 -1.47
C PHE A 126 3.48 12.36 -0.42
N VAL A 127 3.43 13.68 -0.64
CA VAL A 127 3.82 14.67 0.37
C VAL A 127 2.62 15.55 0.69
N ARG A 128 2.07 15.34 1.90
CA ARG A 128 0.94 16.14 2.39
C ARG A 128 1.39 17.44 3.06
N GLY A 129 0.47 18.39 3.10
CA GLY A 129 0.64 19.67 3.78
C GLY A 129 1.27 20.73 2.88
N THR A 130 0.82 21.98 3.06
CA THR A 130 1.28 23.12 2.26
C THR A 130 2.51 23.78 2.89
N THR A 131 2.40 24.17 4.16
CA THR A 131 3.48 24.85 4.91
C THR A 131 4.46 23.86 5.54
N HIS A 132 3.94 22.82 6.17
CA HIS A 132 4.75 21.77 6.78
C HIS A 132 4.56 20.48 5.98
N LYS A 133 5.46 20.29 5.02
CA LYS A 133 5.48 19.13 4.14
C LYS A 133 5.83 17.87 4.92
N VAL A 134 5.04 16.84 4.68
CA VAL A 134 5.18 15.55 5.33
C VAL A 134 5.14 14.46 4.27
N ALA A 135 6.22 13.71 4.14
CA ALA A 135 6.27 12.52 3.31
C ALA A 135 5.46 11.37 3.93
N ASP A 136 4.67 10.70 3.11
CA ASP A 136 3.90 9.50 3.44
C ASP A 136 3.98 8.50 2.27
N ARG A 137 3.65 7.23 2.55
CA ARG A 137 3.40 6.20 1.54
C ARG A 137 1.91 5.90 1.49
N PHE A 138 1.24 6.41 0.47
CA PHE A 138 -0.19 6.21 0.24
C PHE A 138 -0.45 5.26 -0.92
N ASP A 139 0.55 5.02 -1.77
CA ASP A 139 0.44 4.17 -2.95
C ASP A 139 1.12 2.83 -2.69
N ALA A 140 0.49 1.76 -3.15
CA ALA A 140 1.00 0.40 -2.99
C ALA A 140 0.60 -0.51 -4.15
N ILE A 141 1.37 -1.58 -4.30
CA ILE A 141 0.97 -2.77 -5.05
C ILE A 141 0.75 -3.88 -4.01
N MET A 142 -0.44 -4.46 -4.00
CA MET A 142 -0.79 -5.64 -3.20
C MET A 142 -0.90 -6.84 -4.13
N ALA A 143 -0.40 -8.01 -3.75
CA ALA A 143 -0.48 -9.20 -4.60
C ALA A 143 -0.80 -10.46 -3.80
N SER A 144 -1.36 -11.47 -4.47
CA SER A 144 -1.47 -12.82 -3.89
C SER A 144 -0.06 -13.35 -3.53
N PRO A 145 0.10 -14.15 -2.45
CA PRO A 145 1.41 -14.65 -2.02
C PRO A 145 2.15 -15.54 -3.02
N ALA A 146 1.44 -16.07 -4.02
CA ALA A 146 2.04 -16.95 -5.03
C ALA A 146 2.99 -16.23 -6.00
N PHE A 147 2.96 -14.89 -6.06
CA PHE A 147 3.90 -14.13 -6.88
C PHE A 147 5.24 -13.96 -6.19
N ALA A 148 6.32 -14.33 -6.85
CA ALA A 148 7.66 -13.99 -6.39
C ALA A 148 7.96 -12.53 -6.72
N VAL A 149 8.34 -11.75 -5.70
CA VAL A 149 8.65 -10.33 -5.86
C VAL A 149 10.14 -10.16 -6.19
N GLN A 150 10.44 -9.71 -7.40
CA GLN A 150 11.82 -9.59 -7.88
C GLN A 150 12.40 -8.20 -7.58
N GLN A 151 11.63 -7.15 -7.87
CA GLN A 151 12.06 -5.77 -7.70
C GLN A 151 10.86 -4.86 -7.42
N VAL A 152 11.08 -3.84 -6.59
CA VAL A 152 10.11 -2.77 -6.36
C VAL A 152 10.82 -1.42 -6.39
N GLU A 153 10.24 -0.45 -7.10
CA GLU A 153 10.75 0.91 -7.22
C GLU A 153 9.64 1.95 -7.01
N HIS A 154 10.03 3.08 -6.42
CA HIS A 154 9.23 4.29 -6.34
C HIS A 154 10.09 5.44 -6.84
N SER A 155 9.56 6.32 -7.68
CA SER A 155 10.22 7.59 -8.02
C SER A 155 9.28 8.77 -7.83
N TYR A 156 9.30 9.31 -6.61
CA TYR A 156 8.52 10.47 -6.24
C TYR A 156 9.07 11.72 -6.91
N GLU A 157 10.39 11.91 -6.88
CA GLU A 157 11.07 13.08 -7.43
C GLU A 157 10.83 13.21 -8.94
N ASP A 158 10.95 12.11 -9.71
CA ASP A 158 10.71 12.15 -11.15
C ASP A 158 9.23 12.43 -11.45
N SER A 159 8.32 11.77 -10.73
CA SER A 159 6.88 11.96 -10.93
C SER A 159 6.45 13.41 -10.64
N VAL A 160 6.99 14.01 -9.58
CA VAL A 160 6.72 15.42 -9.24
C VAL A 160 7.35 16.37 -10.24
N SER A 161 8.55 16.08 -10.72
CA SER A 161 9.19 16.89 -11.77
C SER A 161 8.38 16.91 -13.06
N ALA A 162 7.61 15.84 -13.32
CA ALA A 162 6.69 15.70 -14.45
C ALA A 162 5.29 16.29 -14.20
N GLY A 163 5.01 16.82 -13.00
CA GLY A 163 3.75 17.50 -12.67
C GLY A 163 2.72 16.67 -11.88
N SER A 164 3.09 15.46 -11.43
CA SER A 164 2.27 14.68 -10.49
C SER A 164 2.46 15.19 -9.04
N ASP A 165 1.50 14.94 -8.16
CA ASP A 165 1.66 15.05 -6.71
C ASP A 165 1.92 13.70 -6.03
N HIS A 166 1.84 12.60 -6.80
CA HIS A 166 2.14 11.24 -6.38
C HIS A 166 3.32 10.63 -7.15
N SER A 167 4.00 9.66 -6.52
CA SER A 167 4.98 8.77 -7.15
C SER A 167 4.30 7.69 -7.98
N TYR A 168 4.93 7.23 -9.07
CA TYR A 168 4.64 5.89 -9.57
C TYR A 168 5.17 4.81 -8.62
N VAL A 169 4.56 3.63 -8.66
CA VAL A 169 5.05 2.41 -8.01
C VAL A 169 5.22 1.35 -9.08
N LEU A 170 6.43 0.82 -9.21
CA LEU A 170 6.75 -0.26 -10.13
C LEU A 170 7.08 -1.51 -9.33
N ALA A 171 6.51 -2.64 -9.73
CA ALA A 171 6.92 -3.95 -9.23
C ALA A 171 7.15 -4.92 -10.39
N GLN A 172 8.23 -5.67 -10.30
CA GLN A 172 8.47 -6.84 -11.14
C GLN A 172 8.06 -8.08 -10.35
N LEU A 173 7.04 -8.77 -10.85
CA LEU A 173 6.46 -9.96 -10.24
C LEU A 173 6.62 -11.13 -11.20
N GLU A 174 7.07 -12.26 -10.66
CA GLU A 174 7.06 -13.53 -11.37
C GLU A 174 5.85 -14.33 -10.92
N ALA A 175 5.02 -14.73 -11.90
CA ALA A 175 3.86 -15.56 -11.64
C ALA A 175 4.30 -16.96 -11.18
N PRO A 176 3.52 -17.65 -10.34
CA PRO A 176 3.79 -19.04 -10.01
C PRO A 176 3.79 -19.86 -11.31
N ASP A 177 4.80 -20.71 -11.52
CA ASP A 177 4.83 -21.64 -12.65
C ASP A 177 3.50 -22.40 -12.69
N GLY A 178 2.76 -22.33 -13.81
CA GLY A 178 1.46 -22.99 -14.00
C GLY A 178 1.52 -24.52 -14.02
N ARG A 179 2.60 -25.14 -13.51
CA ARG A 179 2.71 -26.58 -13.35
C ARG A 179 1.95 -26.99 -12.09
N ALA A 180 0.68 -27.37 -12.29
CA ALA A 180 -0.04 -28.16 -11.31
C ALA A 180 0.85 -29.32 -10.84
N SER A 181 1.13 -29.34 -9.53
CA SER A 181 1.68 -30.52 -8.84
C SER A 181 0.62 -31.62 -8.73
#